data_AF-A0A8J7M5A3-F1
#
_entry.id   AF-A0A8J7M5A3-F1
#
_cell.length_a   1.000
_cell.length_b   1.000
_cell.length_c   1.000
_cell.angle_alpha   90.00
_cell.angle_beta   90.00
_cell.angle_gamma   90.00
#
_symmetry.space_group_name_H-M   'P 1'
#
loop_
_entity.id
_entity.type
_entity.pdbx_description
1 polymer ?
#
loop_
_entity_poly.entity_id
_entity_poly.type
_entity_poly.pdbx_seq_one_letter_code
_entity_poly.pdbx_strand_id
1 'polypeptide(L)' 'MTIAAAFFVVAFAIGWFRATRREGTLADKLQWGAAHGIPAGLVGLAIAVLLVRSGG' A
#
# COMPACT_ATOMS: atom_id res chain seq x y z
N MET A 1 -7.57 -10.33 5.80
CA MET A 1 -7.76 -9.50 4.59
C MET A 1 -7.75 -8.01 4.89
N THR A 2 -8.39 -7.53 5.96
CA THR A 2 -8.43 -6.11 6.36
C THR A 2 -7.05 -5.48 6.60
N ILE A 3 -6.12 -6.20 7.24
CA ILE A 3 -4.76 -5.70 7.53
C ILE A 3 -3.99 -5.37 6.23
N ALA A 4 -3.99 -6.27 5.26
CA ALA A 4 -3.32 -6.05 3.97
C ALA A 4 -3.91 -4.86 3.22
N ALA A 5 -5.25 -4.73 3.21
CA ALA A 5 -5.93 -3.60 2.59
C ALA A 5 -5.58 -2.26 3.26
N ALA A 6 -5.50 -2.22 4.59
CA ALA A 6 -5.11 -1.02 5.32
C ALA A 6 -3.68 -0.57 4.95
N PHE A 7 -2.72 -1.50 4.91
CA PHE A 7 -1.34 -1.20 4.51
C PHE A 7 -1.27 -0.69 3.07
N PHE A 8 -2.00 -1.33 2.15
CA PHE A 8 -2.08 -0.90 0.76
C PHE A 8 -2.62 0.53 0.65
N VAL A 9 -3.78 0.82 1.25
CA VAL A 9 -4.45 2.12 1.10
C VAL A 9 -3.61 3.25 1.67
N VAL A 10 -3.01 3.07 2.86
CA VAL A 10 -2.17 4.10 3.48
C VAL A 10 -0.94 4.38 2.63
N ALA A 11 -0.22 3.34 2.20
CA ALA A 11 0.98 3.52 1.40
C ALA A 11 0.67 4.07 -0.01
N PHE A 12 -0.44 3.64 -0.61
CA PHE A 12 -0.94 4.17 -1.87
C PHE A 12 -1.24 5.66 -1.76
N ALA A 13 -1.95 6.09 -0.71
CA ALA A 13 -2.24 7.50 -0.47
C ALA A 13 -0.97 8.34 -0.29
N ILE A 14 0.06 7.80 0.37
CA ILE A 14 1.38 8.46 0.48
C ILE A 14 2.02 8.62 -0.90
N GLY A 15 2.04 7.57 -1.72
CA GLY A 15 2.57 7.63 -3.09
C GLY A 15 1.83 8.66 -3.94
N TRP A 16 0.49 8.61 -3.91
CA TRP A 16 -0.39 9.55 -4.61
C TRP A 16 -0.15 11.00 -4.18
N PHE A 17 -0.03 11.25 -2.88
CA PHE A 17 0.22 12.57 -2.33
C PHE A 17 1.57 13.13 -2.78
N ARG A 18 2.61 12.28 -2.81
CA ARG A 18 3.94 12.67 -3.34
C ARG A 18 3.90 13.02 -4.82
N ALA A 19 3.14 12.27 -5.64
CA ALA A 19 2.95 12.60 -7.04
C ALA A 19 2.13 13.90 -7.22
N THR A 20 1.12 14.12 -6.39
CA THR A 20 0.31 15.35 -6.40
C THR A 20 1.16 16.59 -6.08
N ARG A 21 2.06 16.51 -5.11
CA ARG A 21 3.01 17.58 -4.78
C ARG A 21 4.01 17.91 -5.89
N ARG A 22 4.18 17.02 -6.85
CA ARG A 22 5.02 17.21 -8.05
C ARG A 22 4.21 17.56 -9.29
N GLU A 23 2.94 17.93 -9.10
CA GLU A 23 2.00 18.25 -10.19
C GLU A 23 1.85 17.11 -11.21
N GLY A 24 2.10 15.86 -10.78
CA GLY A 24 2.03 14.69 -11.63
C GLY A 24 0.63 14.47 -12.19
N THR A 25 0.58 13.89 -13.39
CA THR A 25 -0.66 13.49 -14.06
C THR A 25 -1.41 12.43 -13.25
N LEU A 26 -2.64 12.11 -13.67
CA LEU A 26 -3.38 11.00 -13.09
C LEU A 26 -2.59 9.67 -13.20
N ALA A 27 -1.90 9.46 -14.33
CA ALA A 27 -1.07 8.27 -14.54
C ALA A 27 0.10 8.24 -13.54
N ASP A 28 0.78 9.38 -13.32
CA ASP A 28 1.87 9.47 -12.35
C ASP A 28 1.39 9.16 -10.93
N LYS A 29 0.21 9.68 -10.56
CA LYS A 29 -0.39 9.45 -9.25
C LYS A 29 -0.74 7.98 -9.03
N LEU A 30 -1.32 7.31 -10.03
CA LEU A 30 -1.59 5.88 -10.00
C LEU A 30 -0.30 5.06 -9.92
N GLN A 31 0.73 5.42 -10.70
CA GLN A 31 2.02 4.72 -10.70
C GLN A 31 2.74 4.85 -9.36
N TRP A 32 2.84 6.06 -8.81
CA TRP A 32 3.44 6.30 -7.50
C TRP A 32 2.64 5.64 -6.38
N GLY A 33 1.31 5.73 -6.44
CA GLY A 33 0.41 5.05 -5.52
C GLY A 33 0.62 3.54 -5.55
N ALA A 34 0.62 2.92 -6.73
CA ALA A 34 0.85 1.48 -6.87
C ALA A 34 2.25 1.05 -6.42
N ALA A 35 3.28 1.85 -6.74
CA ALA A 35 4.67 1.59 -6.33
C ALA A 35 4.85 1.56 -4.81
N HIS A 36 4.01 2.27 -4.04
CA HIS A 36 4.04 2.24 -2.58
C HIS A 36 3.01 1.26 -2.00
N GLY A 37 1.79 1.26 -2.56
CA GLY A 37 0.66 0.47 -2.11
C GLY A 37 0.89 -1.03 -2.24
N ILE A 38 1.34 -1.51 -3.41
CA ILE A 38 1.49 -2.95 -3.66
C ILE A 38 2.51 -3.59 -2.70
N PRO A 39 3.75 -3.09 -2.56
CA PRO A 39 4.70 -3.68 -1.62
C PRO A 39 4.20 -3.64 -0.17
N ALA A 40 3.61 -2.52 0.26
CA ALA A 40 3.07 -2.40 1.60
C ALA A 40 1.91 -3.37 1.86
N GLY A 41 1.00 -3.53 0.89
CA GLY A 41 -0.09 -4.51 0.95
C GLY A 41 0.42 -5.94 1.07
N LEU A 42 1.48 -6.30 0.33
CA LEU A 42 2.13 -7.61 0.43
C LEU A 42 2.76 -7.83 1.82
N VAL A 43 3.41 -6.80 2.39
CA VAL A 43 3.91 -6.85 3.77
C VAL A 43 2.78 -7.05 4.77
N GLY A 44 1.68 -6.30 4.63
CA GLY A 44 0.49 -6.46 5.48
C GLY A 44 -0.15 -7.85 5.35
N LEU A 45 -0.13 -8.45 4.15
CA LEU A 45 -0.56 -9.82 3.92
C LEU A 45 0.36 -10.82 4.61
N ALA A 46 1.68 -10.67 4.46
CA ALA A 46 2.66 -11.52 5.13
C ALA A 46 2.49 -11.47 6.66
N ILE A 47 2.34 -10.28 7.23
CA ILE A 47 2.06 -10.10 8.67
C ILE A 47 0.76 -10.79 9.06
N ALA A 48 -0.32 -10.60 8.30
CA ALA A 48 -1.61 -11.24 8.60
C ALA A 48 -1.51 -12.77 8.59
N VAL A 49 -0.77 -13.34 7.63
CA VAL A 49 -0.50 -14.78 7.56
C VAL A 49 0.28 -15.24 8.79
N LEU A 50 1.36 -14.53 9.15
CA LEU A 50 2.17 -14.88 10.32
C LEU A 50 1.35 -14.85 11.61
N LEU A 51 0.53 -13.81 11.82
CA LEU A 51 -0.34 -13.71 13.00
C LEU A 51 -1.33 -14.87 13.11
N VAL A 52 -1.95 -15.23 11.99
CA VAL A 52 -2.87 -16.39 11.94
C VAL A 52 -2.12 -17.70 12.22
N ARG A 53 -0.87 -17.82 11.76
CA ARG A 53 -0.05 -19.03 11.94
C ARG A 53 0.61 -19.12 13.31
N SER A 54 0.89 -18.00 13.98
CA SER A 54 1.51 -17.95 15.30
C SER A 54 0.50 -18.04 16.45
N GLY A 55 -0.78 -17.75 16.19
CA GLY A 55 -1.88 -17.89 17.14
C GLY A 55 -2.64 -19.21 17.03
N GLY A 56 -2.15 -20.15 16.23
CA GLY A 56 -2.64 -21.53 16.14
C GLY A 56 -2.03 -22.43 17.20
#